data_AF-A0A510K9N1-F1
#
_entry.id   AF-A0A510K9N1-F1
#
_cell.length_a   1.000
_cell.length_b   1.000
_cell.length_c   1.000
_cell.angle_alpha   90.00
_cell.angle_beta   90.00
_cell.angle_gamma   90.00
#
_symmetry.space_group_name_H-M   'P 1'
#
loop_
_entity.id
_entity.type
_entity.pdbx_description
1 polymer ?
#
loop_
_entity_poly.entity_id
_entity_poly.type
_entity_poly.pdbx_seq_one_letter_code
_entity_poly.pdbx_strand_id
1 'polypeptide(L)' 'MLNEIVNAIGLKLSENFEGIDVHREELEQGFKEPCFFIDLLNPNEKQIVGNRYLRSYLLTSYIFLRIKGSRYI' A
#
# COMPACT_ATOMS: atom_id res chain seq x y z
N MET A 1 -8.96 0.23 13.18
CA MET A 1 -7.68 -0.50 13.29
C MET A 1 -7.03 -0.80 11.94
N LEU A 2 -7.48 -1.75 11.13
CA LEU A 2 -6.80 -2.08 9.87
C LEU A 2 -6.74 -0.90 8.88
N ASN A 3 -7.88 -0.23 8.66
CA ASN A 3 -7.92 0.98 7.84
C ASN A 3 -7.06 2.11 8.44
N GLU A 4 -6.90 2.17 9.75
CA GLU A 4 -6.03 3.16 10.40
C GLU A 4 -4.55 2.87 10.16
N ILE A 5 -4.16 1.58 10.13
CA ILE A 5 -2.81 1.15 9.76
C ILE A 5 -2.52 1.53 8.31
N VAL A 6 -3.43 1.20 7.39
CA VAL A 6 -3.28 1.56 5.96
C VAL A 6 -3.24 3.08 5.77
N ASN A 7 -4.09 3.83 6.48
CA ASN A 7 -4.09 5.29 6.44
C ASN A 7 -2.78 5.87 6.97
N ALA A 8 -2.24 5.33 8.07
CA ALA A 8 -0.98 5.79 8.65
C ALA A 8 0.21 5.55 7.71
N ILE A 9 0.24 4.37 7.05
CA ILE A 9 1.25 4.07 6.02
C ILE A 9 1.11 5.05 4.85
N GLY A 10 -0.12 5.28 4.36
CA GLY A 10 -0.37 6.20 3.26
C GLY A 10 0.04 7.65 3.57
N LEU A 11 -0.27 8.12 4.78
CA LEU A 11 0.17 9.43 5.26
C LEU A 11 1.70 9.53 5.28
N LYS A 12 2.38 8.53 5.85
CA LYS A 12 3.85 8.52 5.89
C LYS A 12 4.48 8.48 4.51
N LEU A 13 3.88 7.79 3.54
CA LEU A 13 4.34 7.83 2.16
C LEU A 13 4.14 9.23 1.56
N SER A 14 2.96 9.85 1.71
CA SER A 14 2.71 11.19 1.18
C SER A 14 3.58 12.29 1.80
N GLU A 15 3.94 12.16 3.08
CA GLU A 15 4.83 13.11 3.78
C GLU A 15 6.27 13.04 3.26
N ASN A 16 6.74 11.86 2.87
CA ASN A 16 8.13 11.65 2.44
C ASN A 16 8.31 11.76 0.92
N PHE A 17 7.22 11.63 0.14
CA PHE A 17 7.25 11.59 -1.33
C PHE A 17 6.23 12.57 -1.90
N GLU A 18 6.64 13.83 -2.04
CA GLU A 18 5.79 14.89 -2.58
C GLU A 18 5.51 14.69 -4.08
N GLY A 19 4.25 14.89 -4.50
CA GLY A 19 3.84 14.76 -5.90
C GLY A 19 3.69 13.31 -6.40
N ILE A 20 3.74 12.32 -5.52
CA ILE A 20 3.47 10.90 -5.83
C ILE A 20 2.16 10.49 -5.17
N ASP A 21 1.22 9.98 -5.97
CA ASP A 21 -0.07 9.51 -5.46
C ASP A 21 0.07 8.17 -4.73
N VAL A 22 -0.68 8.00 -3.64
CA VAL A 22 -0.70 6.76 -2.83
C VAL A 22 -2.11 6.14 -2.86
N HIS A 23 -2.19 4.91 -3.35
CA HIS A 23 -3.43 4.14 -3.48
C HIS A 23 -3.44 2.95 -2.50
N ARG A 24 -4.62 2.61 -1.97
CA ARG A 24 -4.78 1.66 -0.85
C ARG A 24 -5.23 0.25 -1.26
N GLU A 25 -5.59 0.06 -2.53
CA GLU A 25 -5.99 -1.20 -3.14
C GLU A 25 -5.66 -1.13 -4.64
N GLU A 26 -5.51 -2.27 -5.32
CA GLU A 26 -5.41 -2.29 -6.78
C GLU A 26 -6.76 -1.96 -7.44
N LEU A 27 -6.67 -1.25 -8.58
CA LEU A 27 -7.67 -1.02 -9.64
C LEU A 27 -8.53 0.25 -9.62
N GLU A 28 -8.19 1.18 -10.52
CA GLU A 28 -8.99 1.55 -11.69
C GLU A 28 -8.02 1.83 -12.85
N GLN A 29 -8.35 1.45 -14.10
CA GLN A 29 -7.52 1.82 -15.26
C GLN A 29 -7.38 3.35 -15.33
N GLY A 30 -6.14 3.86 -15.48
CA GLY A 30 -5.91 5.30 -15.69
C GLY A 30 -5.05 6.02 -14.63
N PHE A 31 -4.31 5.29 -13.79
CA PHE A 31 -3.37 5.90 -12.84
C PHE A 31 -2.29 6.75 -13.53
N LYS A 32 -1.85 7.80 -12.85
CA LYS A 32 -0.71 8.62 -13.27
C LYS A 32 0.54 8.15 -12.57
N GLU A 33 1.52 7.69 -13.34
CA GLU A 33 2.81 7.30 -12.78
C GLU A 33 3.69 8.53 -12.48
N PRO A 34 4.56 8.48 -11.46
CA PRO A 34 4.73 7.38 -10.50
C PRO A 34 3.68 7.38 -9.38
N CYS A 35 3.34 6.19 -8.88
CA CYS A 35 2.42 6.05 -7.74
C CYS A 35 2.77 4.86 -6.84
N PHE A 36 2.33 4.91 -5.59
CA PHE A 36 2.44 3.82 -4.62
C PHE A 36 1.13 3.05 -4.50
N PHE A 37 1.24 1.74 -4.31
CA PHE A 37 0.13 0.88 -3.92
C PHE A 37 0.45 0.22 -2.58
N ILE A 38 -0.54 0.22 -1.70
CA ILE A 38 -0.53 -0.54 -0.45
C ILE A 38 -1.54 -1.66 -0.65
N ASP A 39 -1.11 -2.91 -0.54
CA ASP A 39 -2.00 -4.06 -0.61
C ASP A 39 -1.96 -4.87 0.69
N LEU A 40 -3.11 -5.43 1.05
CA LEU A 40 -3.28 -6.23 2.25
C LEU A 40 -3.42 -7.70 1.87
N LEU A 41 -2.41 -8.47 2.25
CA LEU A 41 -2.36 -9.90 2.00
C LEU A 41 -2.75 -10.68 3.26
N ASN A 42 -3.61 -11.69 3.07
CA ASN A 42 -3.85 -12.77 4.04
C ASN A 42 -4.04 -12.31 5.50
N PRO A 43 -5.04 -11.48 5.81
CA PRO A 43 -5.35 -11.14 7.19
C PRO A 43 -5.71 -12.41 7.97
N ASN A 44 -5.08 -12.60 9.12
CA ASN A 44 -5.30 -13.75 10.00
C ASN A 44 -5.62 -13.29 11.42
N GLU A 45 -6.50 -14.01 12.10
CA GLU A 45 -6.89 -13.76 13.48
C GLU A 45 -6.93 -15.08 14.26
N LYS A 46 -6.20 -15.12 15.37
CA LYS A 46 -6.15 -16.28 16.28
C LYS A 46 -6.52 -15.85 17.69
N GLN A 47 -7.57 -16.43 18.25
CA GLN A 47 -7.92 -16.25 19.65
C GLN A 47 -6.85 -16.91 20.54
N ILE A 48 -6.35 -16.16 21.53
CA ILE A 48 -5.35 -16.66 22.48
C ILE A 48 -6.04 -17.10 23.77
N VAL A 49 -6.71 -16.17 24.48
CA VAL A 49 -7.42 -16.46 25.75
C VAL A 49 -8.56 -15.46 25.93
N GLY A 50 -9.78 -15.95 26.20
CA GLY A 50 -10.95 -15.11 26.42
C GLY A 50 -11.13 -14.13 25.26
N ASN A 51 -11.20 -12.82 25.55
CA ASN A 51 -11.37 -11.79 24.54
C ASN A 51 -10.05 -11.27 23.93
N ARG A 52 -8.92 -11.96 24.13
CA ARG A 52 -7.62 -11.59 23.56
C ARG A 52 -7.37 -12.33 22.25
N TYR A 53 -7.15 -11.57 21.18
CA TYR A 53 -6.91 -12.05 19.83
C TYR A 53 -5.54 -11.55 19.33
N LEU A 54 -4.80 -12.43 18.66
CA LEU A 54 -3.64 -12.07 17.87
C LEU A 54 -4.09 -11.90 16.42
N ARG A 55 -3.85 -10.70 15.87
CA ARG A 55 -4.14 -10.38 14.48
C ARG A 55 -2.84 -10.19 13.73
N SER A 56 -2.71 -10.87 12.60
CA SER A 56 -1.55 -10.79 11.72
C SER A 56 -2.01 -10.24 10.38
N TYR A 57 -1.34 -9.20 9.91
CA TYR A 57 -1.59 -8.55 8.63
C TYR A 57 -0.29 -8.57 7.85
N LEU A 58 -0.29 -9.19 6.67
CA LEU A 58 0.82 -9.06 5.73
C LEU A 58 0.48 -7.89 4.81
N LEU A 59 1.39 -6.93 4.71
CA LEU A 59 1.21 -5.73 3.91
C LEU A 59 2.34 -5.69 2.88
N THR A 60 2.00 -5.42 1.62
CA THR A 60 2.98 -5.21 0.56
C THR A 60 2.83 -3.80 0.01
N SER A 61 3.91 -3.03 0.02
CA SER A 61 4.00 -1.73 -0.64
C SER A 61 4.92 -1.85 -1.85
N TYR A 62 4.44 -1.49 -3.03
CA TYR A 62 5.27 -1.41 -4.23
C TYR A 62 5.07 -0.08 -4.96
N ILE A 63 6.11 0.38 -5.64
CA ILE A 63 6.11 1.61 -6.43
C ILE A 63 6.00 1.26 -7.91
N PHE A 64 5.06 1.88 -8.61
CA PHE A 64 4.93 1.71 -10.05
C PHE A 64 5.63 2.88 -10.76
N LEU A 65 6.68 2.56 -11.52
CA LEU A 65 7.53 3.53 -12.21
C LEU A 65 7.48 3.29 -13.72
N ARG A 66 7.25 4.34 -14.51
CA ARG A 66 7.46 4.28 -15.95
C ARG A 66 8.92 4.54 -16.28
N ILE A 67 9.64 3.49 -16.67
CA ILE A 67 10.96 3.65 -17.31
C ILE A 67 10.70 4.16 -18.74
N LYS A 68 11.01 5.43 -19.02
CA LYS A 68 11.02 5.89 -20.42
C LYS A 68 12.12 5.13 -21.16
N GLY A 69 11.71 4.20 -22.02
CA GLY A 69 12.61 3.52 -22.94
C GLY A 69 13.44 4.56 -23.70
N SER A 70 14.77 4.39 -23.64
CA SER A 70 15.74 5.12 -24.45
C SER A 70 15.26 5.10 -25.89
N ARG A 71 14.97 6.28 -26.46
CA ARG A 71 14.82 6.42 -27.90
C ARG A 71 16.20 6.14 -28.49
N TYR A 72 16.42 4.92 -28.98
CA TYR A 72 17.46 4.69 -29.97
C TYR A 72 17.00 5.38 -31.26
N ILE A 73 17.56 6.56 -31.52
CA ILE A 73 17.63 7.18 -32.84
C ILE A 73 19.10 7.16 -33.22
#